data_AF-A0A931TBK3-F1
#
_entry.id   AF-A0A931TBK3-F1
#
_cell.length_a   1.000
_cell.length_b   1.000
_cell.length_c   1.000
_cell.angle_alpha   90.00
_cell.angle_beta   90.00
_cell.angle_gamma   90.00
#
_symmetry.space_group_name_H-M   'P 1'
#
loop_
_entity.id
_entity.type
_entity.pdbx_description
1 polymer ?
#
loop_
_entity_poly.entity_id
_entity_poly.type
_entity_poly.pdbx_seq_one_letter_code
_entity_poly.pdbx_strand_id
1 'polypeptide(L)' 'MSVPLSRNTDGVPIGVQFMARFGDEATLLRLAAQLEAARPWAHCRPPLAGA' A
#
# COMPACT_ATOMS: atom_id res chain seq x y z
N MET A 1 -9.83 -2.02 0.71
CA MET A 1 -8.77 -1.16 0.17
C MET A 1 -7.44 -1.86 0.39
N SER A 2 -6.55 -1.91 -0.61
CA SER A 2 -5.23 -2.55 -0.49
C SER A 2 -4.13 -1.50 -0.52
N VAL A 3 -3.09 -1.63 0.32
CA VAL A 3 -1.89 -0.76 0.32
C VAL A 3 -0.59 -1.59 0.39
N PRO A 4 0.51 -1.15 -0.24
CA PRO A 4 1.77 -1.89 -0.28
C PRO A 4 2.66 -1.55 0.92
N LEU A 5 2.58 -2.34 2.01
CA LEU A 5 3.28 -2.04 3.28
C LEU A 5 4.64 -2.75 3.44
N SER A 6 4.93 -3.76 2.61
CA SER A 6 6.17 -4.53 2.67
C SER A 6 6.55 -5.12 1.32
N ARG A 7 7.74 -5.70 1.27
CA ARG A 7 8.25 -6.50 0.16
C ARG A 7 8.75 -7.84 0.69
N ASN A 8 8.72 -8.88 -0.14
CA ASN A 8 9.41 -10.12 0.16
C ASN A 8 10.93 -9.95 -0.05
N THR A 9 11.69 -11.02 0.19
CA THR A 9 13.15 -11.05 0.01
C THR A 9 13.60 -10.79 -1.44
N ASP A 10 12.74 -11.07 -2.41
CA ASP A 10 12.99 -10.86 -3.84
C ASP A 10 12.58 -9.46 -4.31
N GLY A 11 12.19 -8.59 -3.38
CA GLY A 11 11.74 -7.23 -3.68
C GLY A 11 10.33 -7.14 -4.27
N VAL A 12 9.54 -8.21 -4.28
CA VAL A 12 8.15 -8.21 -4.76
C VAL A 12 7.24 -7.50 -3.74
N PRO A 13 6.43 -6.50 -4.15
CA PRO A 13 5.49 -5.83 -3.25
C PRO A 13 4.44 -6.78 -2.66
N ILE A 14 4.19 -6.64 -1.35
CA ILE A 14 3.13 -7.36 -0.63
C ILE A 14 2.04 -6.36 -0.26
N GLY A 15 0.84 -6.58 -0.80
CA GLY A 15 -0.35 -5.79 -0.48
C GLY A 15 -1.01 -6.27 0.82
N VAL A 16 -1.47 -5.34 1.64
CA VAL A 16 -2.28 -5.61 2.83
C VAL A 16 -3.67 -5.04 2.62
N GLN A 17 -4.69 -5.91 2.74
CA GLN A 17 -6.09 -5.55 2.53
C GLN A 17 -6.75 -5.13 3.83
N PHE A 18 -7.37 -3.95 3.81
CA PHE A 18 -8.20 -3.42 4.90
C PHE A 18 -9.66 -3.34 4.49
N MET A 19 -10.55 -3.59 5.44
CA MET A 19 -12.00 -3.49 5.30
C MET A 19 -12.56 -2.59 6.38
N ALA A 20 -13.63 -1.86 6.05
CA ALA A 20 -14.39 -1.02 6.98
C ALA A 20 -15.88 -1.37 6.88
N ARG A 21 -16.71 -0.67 7.66
CA ARG A 21 -18.16 -0.78 7.57
C ARG A 21 -18.64 -0.31 6.18
N PHE A 22 -19.85 -0.72 5.80
CA PHE A 22 -20.47 -0.26 4.56
C PHE A 22 -20.54 1.26 4.52
N GLY A 23 -20.04 1.88 3.45
CA GLY A 23 -20.02 3.33 3.26
C GLY A 23 -19.01 4.10 4.12
N ASP A 24 -18.06 3.43 4.77
CA ASP A 24 -17.03 4.07 5.61
C ASP A 24 -15.66 4.15 4.89
N GLU A 25 -15.67 4.53 3.62
CA GLU A 25 -14.45 4.74 2.82
C GLU A 25 -13.57 5.84 3.41
N ALA A 26 -14.16 6.83 4.08
CA ALA A 26 -13.44 7.90 4.75
C ALA A 26 -12.46 7.38 5.82
N THR A 27 -12.84 6.34 6.56
CA THR A 27 -11.94 5.71 7.53
C THR A 27 -10.81 4.95 6.84
N LEU A 28 -11.11 4.25 5.74
CA LEU A 28 -10.09 3.57 4.94
C LEU A 28 -9.06 4.56 4.39
N LEU A 29 -9.49 5.68 3.81
CA LEU A 29 -8.57 6.70 3.26
C LEU A 29 -7.73 7.37 4.35
N ARG A 30 -8.31 7.67 5.51
CA ARG A 30 -7.56 8.20 6.67
C ARG A 30 -6.50 7.22 7.15
N LEU A 31 -6.83 5.94 7.24
CA LEU A 31 -5.88 4.89 7.60
C LEU A 31 -4.76 4.78 6.55
N ALA A 32 -5.09 4.78 5.26
CA ALA A 32 -4.08 4.79 4.19
C ALA A 32 -3.12 5.98 4.31
N ALA A 33 -3.62 7.19 4.54
CA ALA A 33 -2.78 8.38 4.68
C ALA A 33 -1.80 8.26 5.86
N GLN A 34 -2.25 7.72 7.00
CA GLN A 34 -1.38 7.48 8.16
C GLN A 34 -0.31 6.43 7.87
N LEU A 35 -0.70 5.34 7.20
CA LEU A 35 0.22 4.28 6.80
C LEU A 35 1.25 4.79 5.78
N GLU A 36 0.84 5.67 4.85
CA GLU A 36 1.73 6.27 3.85
C GLU A 36 2.75 7.20 4.50
N ALA A 37 2.31 8.01 5.47
CA ALA A 37 3.20 8.87 6.24
C ALA A 37 4.21 8.04 7.06
N ALA A 38 3.80 6.91 7.62
CA ALA A 38 4.66 6.03 8.42
C ALA A 38 5.61 5.17 7.56
N ARG A 39 5.17 4.75 6.37
CA ARG A 39 5.93 3.92 5.43
C ARG A 39 5.67 4.39 4.00
N PRO A 40 6.36 5.44 3.53
CA PRO A 40 6.11 5.98 2.19
C PRO A 40 6.33 4.93 1.10
N TRP A 41 5.39 4.79 0.17
CA TRP A 41 5.50 3.84 -0.96
C TRP A 41 5.49 4.52 -2.34
N ALA A 42 5.40 5.86 -2.43
CA ALA A 42 5.40 6.57 -3.71
C ALA A 42 6.67 6.34 -4.56
N HIS A 43 7.80 6.03 -3.90
CA HIS A 43 9.08 5.73 -4.53
C HIS A 43 9.24 4.23 -4.85
N CYS A 44 8.32 3.37 -4.42
CA CYS A 44 8.38 1.93 -4.59
C CYS A 44 7.91 1.50 -5.99
N ARG A 45 8.66 1.89 -7.02
CA ARG A 45 8.38 1.52 -8.42
C ARG A 45 9.03 0.19 -8.79
N PRO A 46 8.36 -0.67 -9.58
CA PRO A 46 9.02 -1.84 -10.14
C PRO A 46 10.08 -1.41 -11.16
N PRO A 47 11.13 -2.23 -11.39
CA PRO A 47 12.00 -2.04 -12.55
C PRO A 47 11.16 -2.10 -13.83
N LEU A 48 11.51 -1.28 -14.82
CA LEU A 48 10.91 -1.35 -16.14
C LEU A 48 11.26 -2.72 -16.74
N ALA A 49 10.27 -3.40 -17.32
CA ALA A 49 10.51 -4.66 -17.99
C ALA A 49 11.34 -4.43 -19.26
N GLY A 50 12.59 -4.90 -19.28
CA GLY A 50 13.47 -4.96 -20.45
C GLY A 50 14.57 -3.89 -20.50
N ALA A 51 15.82 -4.33 -20.32
CA ALA A 51 17.03 -3.79 -20.93
C ALA A 51 17.90 -4.97 -21.36
#